data_AF-A0A974P6E3-F1
#
_entry.id   AF-A0A974P6E3-F1
#
_cell.length_a   1.000
_cell.length_b   1.000
_cell.length_c   1.000
_cell.angle_alpha   90.00
_cell.angle_beta   90.00
_cell.angle_gamma   90.00
#
_symmetry.space_group_name_H-M   'P 1'
#
loop_
_entity.id
_entity.type
_entity.pdbx_description
1 polymer ?
#
loop_
_entity_poly.entity_id
_entity_poly.type
_entity_poly.pdbx_seq_one_letter_code
_entity_poly.pdbx_strand_id
1 'polypeptide(L)'
;MRKYGWPIGHARVDIEAGDHVHSHNLATNLSGLEEYRYLPSVAADMLAEDLTFDGYRRADGRVGILFTTGRGTPWAYRRRP
;
A
#
# COMPACT_ATOMS: atom_id res chain seq x y z
N MET A 1 -18.14 15.85 6.24
CA MET A 1 -17.25 15.64 5.08
C MET A 1 -16.40 14.39 5.34
N ARG A 2 -16.32 13.45 4.38
CA ARG A 2 -15.68 12.14 4.59
C ARG A 2 -14.63 11.88 3.51
N LYS A 3 -13.52 11.23 3.89
CA LYS A 3 -12.47 10.77 2.97
C LYS A 3 -12.03 9.38 3.40
N TYR A 4 -11.88 8.46 2.44
CA TYR A 4 -11.54 7.05 2.70
C TYR A 4 -12.51 6.33 3.68
N GLY A 5 -13.77 6.73 3.73
CA GLY A 5 -14.75 6.19 4.68
C GLY A 5 -14.75 6.85 6.06
N TRP A 6 -13.82 7.77 6.35
CA TRP A 6 -13.68 8.41 7.65
C TRP A 6 -14.12 9.88 7.65
N PRO A 7 -14.79 10.38 8.71
CA PRO A 7 -15.12 11.79 8.83
C PRO A 7 -13.85 12.63 9.07
N ILE A 8 -13.54 13.54 8.14
CA ILE A 8 -12.34 14.40 8.25
C ILE A 8 -12.66 15.80 8.77
N GLY A 9 -13.93 16.19 8.75
CA GLY A 9 -14.35 17.55 9.03
C GLY A 9 -15.81 17.82 8.71
N HIS A 10 -16.23 19.05 8.95
CA HIS A 10 -17.53 19.58 8.58
C HIS A 10 -17.38 20.82 7.69
N ALA A 11 -18.35 21.01 6.79
CA ALA A 11 -18.37 22.18 5.92
C ALA A 11 -18.73 23.42 6.75
N ARG A 12 -18.06 24.55 6.49
CA ARG A 12 -18.36 25.85 7.12
C ARG A 12 -19.37 26.67 6.33
N VAL A 13 -19.49 26.37 5.05
CA VAL A 13 -20.39 26.99 4.09
C VAL A 13 -20.95 25.88 3.20
N ASP A 14 -21.99 26.18 2.44
CA ASP A 14 -22.48 25.26 1.42
C ASP A 14 -21.37 25.05 0.36
N ILE A 15 -21.16 23.79 -0.02
CA ILE A 15 -20.16 23.36 -1.01
C ILE A 15 -20.92 22.53 -2.04
N GLU A 16 -20.94 23.00 -3.28
CA GLU A 16 -21.60 22.30 -4.39
C GLU A 16 -20.68 21.24 -5.01
N ALA A 17 -21.28 20.35 -5.80
CA ALA A 17 -20.52 19.33 -6.50
C ALA A 17 -19.58 19.96 -7.54
N GLY A 18 -18.28 19.70 -7.40
CA GLY A 18 -17.23 20.27 -8.27
C GLY A 18 -16.45 21.41 -7.62
N ASP A 19 -16.89 21.92 -6.47
CA ASP A 19 -16.19 22.98 -5.75
C ASP A 19 -14.87 22.50 -5.15
N HIS A 20 -13.91 23.43 -5.07
CA HIS A 20 -12.64 23.18 -4.42
C HIS A 20 -12.80 23.19 -2.89
N VAL A 21 -12.48 22.08 -2.23
CA VAL A 21 -12.54 21.95 -0.77
C VAL A 21 -11.19 22.27 -0.14
N HIS A 22 -11.15 23.32 0.69
CA HIS A 22 -9.93 23.77 1.37
C HIS A 22 -10.23 24.39 2.75
N SER A 23 -9.20 24.84 3.46
CA SER A 23 -9.29 25.40 4.83
C SER A 23 -10.28 26.56 5.00
N HIS A 24 -10.62 27.26 3.91
CA HIS A 24 -11.59 28.36 3.94
C HIS A 24 -13.05 27.87 4.01
N ASN A 25 -13.38 26.71 3.43
CA ASN A 25 -14.75 26.17 3.39
C ASN A 25 -14.92 24.87 4.19
N LEU A 26 -13.83 24.28 4.70
CA LEU A 26 -13.84 23.08 5.52
C LEU A 26 -13.17 23.33 6.88
N ALA A 27 -13.87 22.95 7.96
CA ALA A 27 -13.30 22.82 9.29
C ALA A 27 -12.91 21.36 9.54
N THR A 28 -11.69 21.11 10.01
CA THR A 28 -11.29 19.77 10.46
C THR A 28 -11.99 19.39 11.76
N ASN A 29 -12.36 18.12 11.91
CA ASN A 29 -12.90 17.59 13.18
C ASN A 29 -11.79 17.11 14.14
N LEU A 30 -10.52 17.40 13.83
CA LEU A 30 -9.42 17.05 14.72
C LEU A 30 -9.53 17.84 16.02
N SER A 31 -9.84 17.16 17.12
CA SER A 31 -9.81 17.70 18.48
C SER A 31 -9.13 16.71 19.41
N GLY A 32 -8.03 17.13 20.06
CA GLY A 32 -7.31 16.31 21.04
C GLY A 32 -6.40 15.23 20.46
N LEU A 33 -5.89 14.34 21.33
CA LEU A 33 -5.27 13.08 20.96
C LEU A 33 -6.38 12.02 20.86
N GLU A 34 -6.75 11.63 19.64
CA GLU A 34 -7.57 10.43 19.46
C GLU A 34 -6.72 9.18 19.76
N GLU A 35 -7.31 8.21 20.47
CA GLU A 35 -6.66 6.91 20.67
C GLU A 35 -6.55 6.19 19.32
N TYR A 36 -5.35 6.19 18.76
CA TYR A 36 -5.05 5.41 17.56
C TYR A 36 -5.09 3.92 17.91
N ARG A 37 -6.11 3.21 17.41
CA ARG A 37 -6.21 1.76 17.49
C ARG A 37 -6.11 1.13 16.11
N TYR A 38 -4.99 0.47 15.83
CA TYR A 38 -4.83 -0.32 14.62
C TYR A 38 -5.54 -1.67 14.79
N LEU A 39 -6.70 -1.82 14.16
CA LEU A 39 -7.44 -3.08 14.04
C LEU A 39 -7.46 -3.50 12.56
N PRO A 40 -6.44 -4.21 12.08
CA PRO A 40 -6.44 -4.69 10.71
C PRO A 40 -7.59 -5.67 10.50
N SER A 41 -8.44 -5.38 9.53
CA SER A 41 -9.27 -6.42 8.93
C SER A 41 -8.37 -7.18 7.95
N VAL A 42 -7.95 -8.38 8.35
CA VAL A 42 -7.29 -9.30 7.43
C VAL A 42 -8.36 -9.73 6.43
N ALA A 43 -8.33 -9.13 5.24
CA ALA A 43 -9.04 -9.72 4.11
C ALA A 43 -8.52 -11.14 3.94
N ALA A 44 -9.42 -12.10 3.71
CA ALA A 44 -8.99 -13.47 3.43
C ALA A 44 -7.97 -13.42 2.29
N ASP A 45 -6.73 -13.87 2.57
CA ASP A 45 -5.72 -13.95 1.55
C ASP A 45 -6.26 -14.85 0.43
N MET A 46 -6.42 -14.30 -0.76
CA MET A 46 -6.36 -15.13 -1.95
C MET A 46 -4.90 -15.52 -2.10
N LEU A 47 -4.50 -16.58 -1.39
CA LEU A 47 -3.22 -17.22 -1.59
C LEU A 47 -3.24 -17.79 -3.01
N ALA A 48 -2.68 -17.04 -3.95
CA ALA A 48 -2.35 -17.60 -5.24
C ALA A 48 -1.20 -18.59 -5.02
N GLU A 49 -1.52 -19.87 -5.14
CA GLU A 49 -0.54 -20.96 -5.13
C GLU A 49 0.30 -20.89 -6.41
N ASP A 50 1.52 -21.45 -6.36
CA ASP A 50 2.42 -21.60 -7.51
C ASP A 50 2.84 -20.31 -8.24
N LEU A 51 2.81 -19.16 -7.55
CA LEU A 51 3.42 -17.94 -8.07
C LEU A 51 4.93 -18.14 -8.24
N THR A 52 5.40 -17.96 -9.48
CA THR A 52 6.82 -18.00 -9.84
C THR A 52 7.22 -16.67 -10.49
N PHE A 53 8.50 -16.31 -10.38
CA PHE A 53 9.07 -15.16 -11.06
C PHE A 53 10.47 -15.50 -11.59
N ASP A 54 10.87 -14.87 -12.68
CA ASP A 54 12.22 -15.02 -13.22
C ASP A 54 13.22 -14.29 -12.31
N GLY A 55 14.09 -15.04 -11.64
CA GLY A 55 15.05 -14.50 -10.67
C GLY A 55 16.43 -15.16 -10.76
N TYR A 56 17.41 -14.51 -10.14
CA TYR A 56 18.80 -14.98 -10.09
C TYR A 56 19.09 -15.71 -8.78
N ARG A 57 19.43 -17.00 -8.86
CA ARG A 57 19.77 -17.82 -7.70
C ARG A 57 21.24 -17.60 -7.28
N ARG A 58 21.44 -17.40 -5.98
CA ARG A 58 22.77 -17.25 -5.35
C ARG A 58 23.23 -18.57 -4.73
N ALA A 59 24.53 -18.66 -4.43
CA ALA A 59 25.13 -19.86 -3.82
C ALA A 59 24.55 -20.21 -2.44
N ASP A 60 24.05 -19.21 -1.71
CA ASP A 60 23.37 -19.37 -0.41
C ASP A 60 21.90 -19.82 -0.52
N GLY A 61 21.41 -20.07 -1.74
CA GLY A 61 20.04 -20.50 -2.00
C GLY A 61 19.02 -19.36 -2.09
N ARG A 62 19.40 -18.10 -1.83
CA ARG A 62 18.51 -16.95 -1.99
C ARG A 62 18.32 -16.61 -3.49
N VAL A 63 17.19 -16.02 -3.82
CA VAL A 63 16.86 -15.57 -5.18
C VAL A 63 16.63 -14.06 -5.16
N GLY A 64 17.29 -13.33 -6.07
CA GLY A 64 17.15 -11.88 -6.23
C GLY A 64 16.53 -11.50 -7.57
N ILE A 65 15.85 -10.35 -7.60
CA ILE A 65 15.27 -9.77 -8.82
C ILE A 65 16.36 -9.09 -9.68
N LEU A 66 17.33 -8.45 -9.03
CA LEU A 66 18.42 -7.76 -9.70
C LEU A 66 19.70 -8.61 -9.69
N PHE A 67 20.38 -8.68 -10.84
CA PHE A 67 21.74 -9.17 -10.90
C PHE A 67 22.67 -8.10 -10.28
N THR A 68 23.39 -8.46 -9.23
CA THR A 68 24.47 -7.62 -8.69
C THR A 68 25.78 -8.17 -9.22
N THR A 69 26.60 -7.33 -9.87
CA THR A 69 27.87 -7.74 -10.50
C THR A 69 28.90 -8.19 -9.45
N GLY A 70 28.75 -9.42 -8.97
CA GLY A 70 29.68 -10.09 -8.07
C GLY A 70 29.88 -11.51 -8.58
N ARG A 71 31.03 -11.76 -9.22
CA ARG A 71 31.59 -13.04 -9.70
C ARG A 71 30.66 -14.26 -9.50
N GLY A 72 29.69 -14.43 -10.38
CA GLY A 72 28.79 -15.57 -10.36
C GLY A 72 27.96 -15.60 -11.63
N THR A 73 28.06 -16.69 -12.39
CA THR A 73 27.39 -16.87 -13.69
C THR A 73 25.87 -16.78 -13.53
N PRO A 74 25.15 -16.00 -14.36
CA PRO A 74 23.70 -15.87 -14.24
C PRO A 74 23.01 -17.12 -14.79
N TRP A 75 22.29 -17.83 -13.92
CA TRP A 75 21.26 -18.79 -14.35
C TRP A 75 19.90 -18.18 -14.02
N ALA A 76 19.14 -17.80 -15.05
CA ALA A 76 17.75 -17.39 -14.90
C ALA A 76 16.93 -18.62 -14.47
N TYR A 77 16.44 -18.61 -13.23
CA TYR A 77 15.65 -19.72 -12.72
C TYR A 77 14.19 -19.55 -13.15
N ARG A 78 13.70 -20.51 -13.93
CA ARG A 78 12.27 -20.68 -14.22
C ARG A 78 11.84 -21.99 -13.58
N ARG A 79 11.12 -21.93 -12.45
CA ARG A 79 10.44 -23.11 -11.92
C ARG A 79 9.26 -23.39 -12.86
N ARG A 80 9.35 -24.44 -13.67
CA ARG A 80 8.19 -24.97 -14.39
C ARG A 80 7.27 -25.69 -13.39
N PRO A 81 5.95 -25.73 -13.64
CA PRO A 81 4.97 -26.37 -12.77
C PRO A 81 5.35 -27.81 -12.44
#